data_AF-X5WU61-F1
#
_entry.id   AF-X5WU61-F1
#
_cell.length_a   1.000
_cell.length_b   1.000
_cell.length_c   1.000
_cell.angle_alpha   90.00
_cell.angle_beta   90.00
_cell.angle_gamma   90.00
#
_symmetry.space_group_name_H-M   'P 1'
#
loop_
_entity.id
_entity.type
_entity.pdbx_description
1 polymer ?
#
loop_
_entity_poly.entity_id
_entity_poly.type
_entity_poly.pdbx_seq_one_letter_code
_entity_poly.pdbx_strand_id
1 'polypeptide(L)'
;MANFLRRVVSELETPRAKRPFGSGWLSGSIGLLAGVTALLMVIVLRYPSLTSMPDLAPIHQMLFFKPVLYFVLISGYILAILSMTLRRQKTLGAAAMFTVLLASLVGMLPVRHQLHIDGVFFGLDFFILNALFMGVLFVPLERLFARNKDQTVFRDEWREDLFYYLVSSLLVQILTYLTLAPSNFVNSQGALGSVRAWVHGLPWLVQLLAVMFLTDLAQYWVHRAFHRIPWLWKFHAVHHSAKSMDWIAGARMHFLEIIVLRSLTATPMFVLGFDESAIQTYILIVYVYSSFIHSNIGTSFGPVEKVLVSPRYHHWHHGLEKEAIDVNFAIHFPLLDRLFGTHHMPEGRWPNGYGIHGHPVPNGYWQQFLYPFRRG
;
A
#
# COMPACT_ATOMS: atom_id res chain seq x y z
N MET A 1 -22.26 -15.09 14.35
CA MET A 1 -20.97 -14.61 13.80
C MET A 1 -20.98 -13.13 13.41
N ALA A 2 -21.94 -12.66 12.60
CA ALA A 2 -22.00 -11.26 12.15
C ALA A 2 -21.99 -10.21 13.28
N ASN A 3 -22.72 -10.45 14.38
CA ASN A 3 -22.74 -9.55 15.55
C ASN A 3 -21.40 -9.49 16.29
N PHE A 4 -20.59 -10.55 16.25
CA PHE A 4 -19.28 -10.58 16.90
C PHE A 4 -18.26 -9.75 16.12
N LEU A 5 -18.19 -9.93 14.80
CA LEU A 5 -17.28 -9.16 13.94
C LEU A 5 -17.56 -7.65 14.01
N ARG A 6 -18.84 -7.24 14.04
CA ARG A 6 -19.20 -5.82 14.22
C ARG A 6 -18.69 -5.25 15.54
N ARG A 7 -18.72 -6.04 16.63
CA ARG A 7 -18.18 -5.63 17.93
C ARG A 7 -16.66 -5.50 17.90
N VAL A 8 -15.95 -6.44 17.28
CA VAL A 8 -14.49 -6.36 17.11
C VAL A 8 -14.09 -5.09 16.35
N VAL A 9 -14.76 -4.81 15.23
CA VAL A 9 -14.54 -3.60 14.43
C VAL A 9 -14.82 -2.34 15.25
N SER A 10 -15.96 -2.28 15.95
CA SER A 10 -16.30 -1.16 16.83
C SER A 10 -15.29 -0.96 17.97
N GLU A 11 -14.71 -2.04 18.51
CA GLU A 11 -13.65 -1.95 19.50
C GLU A 11 -12.33 -1.43 18.88
N LEU A 12 -11.95 -1.82 17.66
CA LEU A 12 -10.77 -1.29 16.96
C LEU A 12 -10.92 0.22 16.65
N GLU A 13 -12.10 0.63 16.22
CA GLU A 13 -12.45 2.01 15.86
C GLU A 13 -12.75 2.90 17.08
N THR A 14 -12.55 2.39 18.30
CA THR A 14 -12.78 3.16 19.53
C THR A 14 -11.95 4.45 19.52
N PRO A 15 -12.56 5.65 19.72
CA PRO A 15 -11.87 6.93 19.69
C PRO A 15 -10.72 7.00 20.70
N ARG A 16 -9.66 7.75 20.37
CA ARG A 16 -8.43 7.85 21.16
C ARG A 16 -8.67 8.18 22.64
N ALA A 17 -9.57 9.13 22.92
CA ALA A 17 -9.94 9.54 24.28
C ALA A 17 -10.50 8.39 25.15
N LYS A 18 -11.11 7.36 24.54
CA LYS A 18 -11.72 6.22 25.23
C LYS A 18 -10.77 5.01 25.36
N ARG A 19 -9.53 5.15 24.90
CA ARG A 19 -8.49 4.10 24.95
C ARG A 19 -7.18 4.62 25.52
N PRO A 20 -7.16 5.10 26.79
CA PRO A 20 -5.92 5.50 27.44
C PRO A 20 -4.93 4.32 27.50
N PHE A 21 -3.66 4.63 27.71
CA PHE A 21 -2.65 3.60 27.97
C PHE A 21 -3.10 2.73 29.15
N GLY A 22 -2.88 1.41 29.06
CA GLY A 22 -3.36 0.45 30.06
C GLY A 22 -4.85 0.06 29.92
N SER A 23 -5.61 0.64 28.98
CA SER A 23 -7.01 0.23 28.73
C SER A 23 -7.17 -1.18 28.17
N GLY A 24 -6.07 -1.85 27.80
CA GLY A 24 -6.05 -3.13 27.10
C GLY A 24 -6.41 -3.06 25.61
N TRP A 25 -6.73 -1.88 25.08
CA TRP A 25 -6.99 -1.70 23.64
C TRP A 25 -5.76 -2.03 22.79
N LEU A 26 -4.58 -1.54 23.19
CA LEU A 26 -3.34 -1.73 22.45
C LEU A 26 -2.92 -3.21 22.43
N SER A 27 -2.95 -3.87 23.59
CA SER A 27 -2.67 -5.31 23.66
C SER A 27 -3.69 -6.12 22.85
N GLY A 28 -4.97 -5.76 22.88
CA GLY A 28 -5.98 -6.42 22.05
C GLY A 28 -5.74 -6.26 20.56
N SER A 29 -5.39 -5.06 20.12
CA SER A 29 -5.17 -4.75 18.70
C SER A 29 -3.90 -5.41 18.16
N ILE A 30 -2.79 -5.32 18.90
CA ILE A 30 -1.52 -5.98 18.53
C ILE A 30 -1.67 -7.51 18.64
N GLY A 31 -2.36 -8.01 19.66
CA GLY A 31 -2.64 -9.44 19.79
C GLY A 31 -3.47 -9.98 18.63
N LEU A 32 -4.47 -9.22 18.17
CA LEU A 32 -5.25 -9.58 16.98
C LEU A 32 -4.40 -9.54 15.71
N LEU A 33 -3.55 -8.52 15.53
CA LEU A 33 -2.60 -8.45 14.42
C LEU A 33 -1.65 -9.64 14.41
N ALA A 34 -1.09 -10.01 15.57
CA ALA A 34 -0.22 -11.18 15.72
C ALA A 34 -0.95 -12.48 15.40
N GLY A 35 -2.19 -12.66 15.89
CA GLY A 35 -3.00 -13.84 15.61
C GLY A 35 -3.38 -13.98 14.14
N VAL A 36 -3.80 -12.90 13.50
CA VAL A 36 -4.08 -12.88 12.05
C VAL A 36 -2.81 -13.16 11.25
N THR A 37 -1.69 -12.49 11.58
CA THR A 37 -0.40 -12.70 10.92
C THR A 37 0.04 -14.16 11.02
N ALA A 38 -0.01 -14.75 12.21
CA ALA A 38 0.36 -16.14 12.42
C ALA A 38 -0.57 -17.08 11.65
N LEU A 39 -1.88 -16.83 11.64
CA LEU A 39 -2.83 -17.64 10.88
C LEU A 39 -2.53 -17.61 9.38
N LEU A 40 -2.33 -16.41 8.82
CA LEU A 40 -1.99 -16.27 7.40
C LEU A 40 -0.64 -16.93 7.08
N MET A 41 0.35 -16.82 7.96
CA MET A 41 1.65 -17.45 7.75
C MET A 41 1.58 -18.98 7.82
N VAL A 42 0.75 -19.53 8.72
CA VAL A 42 0.48 -20.97 8.78
C VAL A 42 -0.21 -21.44 7.48
N ILE A 43 -1.10 -20.64 6.90
CA ILE A 43 -1.71 -20.92 5.59
C ILE A 43 -0.64 -20.93 4.49
N VAL A 44 0.26 -19.94 4.48
CA VAL A 44 1.41 -19.87 3.55
C VAL A 44 2.25 -21.14 3.60
N LEU A 45 2.65 -21.56 4.80
CA LEU A 45 3.45 -22.77 5.00
C LEU A 45 2.74 -24.05 4.58
N ARG A 46 1.40 -24.05 4.60
CA ARG A 46 0.59 -25.22 4.26
C ARG A 46 0.32 -25.34 2.77
N TYR A 47 0.17 -24.22 2.08
CA TYR A 47 -0.14 -24.16 0.65
C TYR A 47 0.88 -23.29 -0.11
N PRO A 48 2.20 -23.54 0.02
CA PRO A 48 3.22 -22.65 -0.51
C PRO A 48 3.13 -22.47 -2.03
N SER A 49 2.75 -23.50 -2.78
CA SER A 49 2.57 -23.41 -4.24
C SER A 49 1.49 -22.42 -4.67
N LEU A 50 0.46 -22.21 -3.84
CA LEU A 50 -0.66 -21.32 -4.14
C LEU A 50 -0.52 -19.95 -3.47
N THR A 51 0.17 -19.86 -2.35
CA THR A 51 0.10 -18.69 -1.46
C THR A 51 1.45 -18.01 -1.20
N SER A 52 2.55 -18.61 -1.66
CA SER A 52 3.89 -18.05 -1.51
C SER A 52 4.40 -17.49 -2.84
N MET A 53 5.02 -16.31 -2.78
CA MET A 53 5.81 -15.78 -3.88
C MET A 53 7.11 -16.59 -4.00
N PRO A 54 7.51 -17.04 -5.20
CA PRO A 54 8.73 -17.84 -5.40
C PRO A 54 9.98 -17.22 -4.77
N ASP A 55 10.14 -15.89 -4.90
CA ASP A 55 11.30 -15.16 -4.37
C ASP A 55 11.36 -15.12 -2.83
N LEU A 56 10.24 -15.39 -2.15
CA LEU A 56 10.14 -15.46 -0.69
C LEU A 56 10.27 -16.89 -0.15
N ALA A 57 10.21 -17.91 -1.01
CA ALA A 57 10.35 -19.31 -0.61
C ALA A 57 11.66 -19.61 0.16
N PRO A 58 12.83 -19.02 -0.19
CA PRO A 58 14.06 -19.21 0.59
C PRO A 58 13.95 -18.67 2.03
N ILE A 59 13.19 -17.60 2.25
CA ILE A 59 12.99 -17.01 3.59
C ILE A 59 12.28 -18.00 4.51
N HIS A 60 11.32 -18.75 3.98
CA HIS A 60 10.56 -19.75 4.73
C HIS A 60 11.42 -20.94 5.18
N GLN A 61 12.56 -21.16 4.52
CA GLN A 61 13.52 -22.21 4.83
C GLN A 61 14.62 -21.74 5.80
N MET A 62 14.69 -20.45 6.12
CA MET A 62 15.68 -19.92 7.07
C MET A 62 15.47 -20.49 8.47
N LEU A 63 16.58 -20.78 9.16
CA LEU A 63 16.60 -21.36 10.51
C LEU A 63 15.71 -20.59 11.51
N PHE A 64 15.66 -19.26 11.39
CA PHE A 64 14.95 -18.39 12.32
C PHE A 64 13.48 -18.20 12.00
N PHE A 65 13.00 -18.66 10.84
CA PHE A 65 11.62 -18.42 10.42
C PHE A 65 10.59 -19.01 11.38
N LYS A 66 10.72 -20.31 11.72
CA LYS A 66 9.82 -20.98 12.68
C LYS A 66 9.93 -20.40 14.10
N PRO A 67 11.13 -20.16 14.67
CA PRO A 67 11.26 -19.44 15.93
C PRO A 67 10.54 -18.09 15.96
N VAL A 68 10.63 -17.29 14.89
CA VAL A 68 9.91 -16.02 14.77
C VAL A 68 8.40 -16.24 14.76
N LEU A 69 7.90 -17.23 14.01
CA LEU A 69 6.47 -17.56 14.00
C LEU A 69 5.96 -17.99 15.39
N TYR A 70 6.73 -18.79 16.12
CA TYR A 70 6.39 -19.17 17.50
C TYR A 70 6.40 -17.96 18.45
N PHE A 71 7.36 -17.05 18.30
CA PHE A 71 7.38 -15.81 19.06
C PHE A 71 6.13 -14.96 18.82
N VAL A 72 5.69 -14.85 17.56
CA VAL A 72 4.45 -14.14 17.19
C VAL A 72 3.23 -14.82 17.83
N LEU A 73 3.12 -16.15 17.79
CA LEU A 73 2.03 -16.90 18.41
C LEU A 73 1.98 -16.71 19.94
N ILE A 74 3.12 -16.88 20.62
CA ILE A 74 3.23 -16.72 22.08
C ILE A 74 2.88 -15.29 22.48
N SER A 75 3.42 -14.30 21.77
CA SER A 75 3.09 -12.88 21.99
C SER A 75 1.59 -12.64 21.79
N GLY A 76 0.99 -13.24 20.76
CA GLY A 76 -0.46 -13.18 20.52
C GLY A 76 -1.28 -13.70 21.69
N TYR A 77 -0.93 -14.85 22.27
CA TYR A 77 -1.59 -15.39 23.46
C TYR A 77 -1.48 -14.45 24.67
N ILE A 78 -0.26 -13.98 24.97
CA ILE A 78 0.01 -13.09 26.11
C ILE A 78 -0.80 -11.80 25.97
N LEU A 79 -0.77 -11.18 24.79
CA LEU A 79 -1.46 -9.92 24.51
C LEU A 79 -2.99 -10.09 24.51
N ALA A 80 -3.50 -11.22 24.02
CA ALA A 80 -4.92 -11.55 24.07
C ALA A 80 -5.41 -11.69 25.53
N ILE A 81 -4.67 -12.42 26.37
CA ILE A 81 -4.98 -12.55 27.81
C ILE A 81 -4.92 -11.18 28.48
N LEU A 82 -3.86 -10.41 28.26
CA LEU A 82 -3.70 -9.08 28.84
C LEU A 82 -4.86 -8.15 28.44
N SER A 83 -5.28 -8.18 27.17
CA SER A 83 -6.46 -7.45 26.68
C SER A 83 -7.74 -7.89 27.39
N MET A 84 -7.97 -9.21 27.51
CA MET A 84 -9.12 -9.75 28.24
C MET A 84 -9.06 -9.46 29.74
N THR A 85 -7.90 -9.26 30.34
CA THR A 85 -7.79 -8.85 31.75
C THR A 85 -8.16 -7.38 31.91
N LEU A 86 -7.58 -6.50 31.08
CA LEU A 86 -7.67 -5.05 31.23
C LEU A 86 -8.97 -4.44 30.65
N ARG A 87 -9.49 -4.96 29.52
CA ARG A 87 -10.67 -4.37 28.86
C ARG A 87 -11.96 -4.79 29.55
N ARG A 88 -12.91 -3.88 29.70
CA ARG A 88 -14.28 -4.23 30.14
C ARG A 88 -14.99 -5.13 29.12
N GLN A 89 -14.92 -4.76 27.84
CA GLN A 89 -15.42 -5.59 26.74
C GLN A 89 -14.32 -6.54 26.29
N LYS A 90 -14.60 -7.84 26.33
CA LYS A 90 -13.60 -8.88 26.07
C LYS A 90 -13.54 -9.25 24.58
N THR A 91 -14.33 -8.64 23.69
CA THR A 91 -14.50 -9.18 22.33
C THR A 91 -13.24 -9.04 21.50
N LEU A 92 -12.50 -7.93 21.66
CA LEU A 92 -11.21 -7.74 20.98
C LEU A 92 -10.15 -8.77 21.43
N GLY A 93 -10.00 -8.96 22.74
CA GLY A 93 -9.08 -9.96 23.29
C GLY A 93 -9.49 -11.41 22.98
N ALA A 94 -10.79 -11.70 22.99
CA ALA A 94 -11.33 -12.99 22.58
C ALA A 94 -11.13 -13.28 21.10
N ALA A 95 -11.26 -12.26 20.24
CA ALA A 95 -10.96 -12.40 18.81
C ALA A 95 -9.47 -12.70 18.58
N ALA A 96 -8.57 -11.98 19.27
CA ALA A 96 -7.14 -12.26 19.24
C ALA A 96 -6.85 -13.71 19.69
N MET A 97 -7.37 -14.12 20.85
CA MET A 97 -7.23 -15.49 21.38
C MET A 97 -7.72 -16.54 20.37
N PHE A 98 -8.91 -16.35 19.80
CA PHE A 98 -9.48 -17.25 18.81
C PHE A 98 -8.58 -17.38 17.57
N THR A 99 -8.07 -16.27 17.03
CA THR A 99 -7.21 -16.30 15.84
C THR A 99 -5.87 -17.00 16.11
N VAL A 100 -5.24 -16.77 17.26
CA VAL A 100 -3.97 -17.43 17.64
C VAL A 100 -4.19 -18.92 17.90
N LEU A 101 -5.30 -19.29 18.55
CA LEU A 101 -5.68 -20.69 18.76
C LEU A 101 -5.91 -21.39 17.41
N LEU A 102 -6.66 -20.77 16.51
CA LEU A 102 -6.91 -21.31 15.18
C LEU A 102 -5.60 -21.49 14.41
N ALA A 103 -4.69 -20.50 14.43
CA ALA A 103 -3.38 -20.62 13.81
C ALA A 103 -2.58 -21.80 14.37
N SER A 104 -2.60 -21.99 15.70
CA SER A 104 -1.92 -23.11 16.37
C SER A 104 -2.52 -24.45 15.94
N LEU A 105 -3.85 -24.59 15.96
CA LEU A 105 -4.54 -25.81 15.56
C LEU A 105 -4.30 -26.16 14.10
N VAL A 106 -4.38 -25.18 13.19
CA VAL A 106 -4.11 -25.41 11.76
C VAL A 106 -2.64 -25.81 11.55
N GLY A 107 -1.71 -25.23 12.32
CA GLY A 107 -0.28 -25.54 12.26
C GLY A 107 0.09 -26.95 12.79
N MET A 108 -0.73 -27.56 13.64
CA MET A 108 -0.51 -28.92 14.16
C MET A 108 -0.91 -30.03 13.19
N LEU A 109 -1.70 -29.72 12.17
CA LEU A 109 -2.15 -30.69 11.19
C LEU A 109 -0.99 -31.18 10.31
N PRO A 110 -0.96 -32.45 9.91
CA PRO A 110 0.13 -33.01 9.11
C PRO A 110 0.25 -32.31 7.75
N VAL A 111 1.48 -31.96 7.38
CA VAL A 111 1.80 -31.32 6.09
C VAL A 111 1.85 -32.38 5.00
N ARG A 112 0.96 -32.31 4.01
CA ARG A 112 1.08 -33.12 2.78
C ARG A 112 2.08 -32.41 1.85
N HIS A 113 3.28 -32.97 1.69
CA HIS A 113 4.30 -32.40 0.81
C HIS A 113 4.03 -32.70 -0.67
N GLN A 114 4.13 -31.65 -1.50
CA GLN A 114 5.09 -31.55 -2.60
C GLN A 114 5.28 -30.05 -2.91
N LEU A 115 6.48 -29.52 -2.66
CA LEU A 115 6.88 -28.16 -3.05
C LEU A 115 7.12 -28.14 -4.56
N HIS A 116 6.06 -27.98 -5.32
CA HIS A 116 6.14 -27.58 -6.72
C HIS A 116 5.38 -26.26 -6.85
N ILE A 117 6.12 -25.15 -6.92
CA ILE A 117 5.55 -23.83 -7.21
C ILE A 117 5.51 -23.69 -8.73
N ASP A 118 4.63 -24.47 -9.36
CA ASP A 118 4.37 -24.38 -10.79
C ASP A 118 2.98 -23.77 -11.01
N GLY A 119 2.93 -22.64 -11.70
CA GLY A 119 1.69 -22.00 -12.15
C GLY A 119 1.32 -20.70 -11.41
N VAL A 120 0.02 -20.52 -11.19
CA VAL A 120 -0.54 -19.28 -10.63
C VAL A 120 -0.44 -19.30 -9.09
N PHE A 121 0.15 -18.26 -8.53
CA PHE A 121 0.21 -18.04 -7.09
C PHE A 121 -0.49 -16.74 -6.68
N PHE A 122 -0.91 -16.68 -5.43
CA PHE A 122 -1.44 -15.50 -4.77
C PHE A 122 -0.48 -15.06 -3.67
N GLY A 123 0.18 -13.92 -3.80
CA GLY A 123 1.26 -13.47 -2.90
C GLY A 123 0.79 -13.10 -1.49
N LEU A 124 0.40 -14.09 -0.69
CA LEU A 124 -0.10 -13.89 0.67
C LEU A 124 1.05 -13.56 1.63
N ASP A 125 2.19 -14.21 1.49
CA ASP A 125 3.43 -13.86 2.19
C ASP A 125 3.91 -12.45 1.83
N PHE A 126 3.86 -12.08 0.55
CA PHE A 126 4.15 -10.75 0.06
C PHE A 126 3.22 -9.71 0.71
N PHE A 127 1.91 -9.97 0.78
CA PHE A 127 0.97 -9.12 1.51
C PHE A 127 1.35 -8.95 2.98
N ILE A 128 1.63 -10.05 3.69
CA ILE A 128 1.97 -10.02 5.12
C ILE A 128 3.21 -9.17 5.35
N LEU A 129 4.30 -9.46 4.64
CA LEU A 129 5.58 -8.76 4.80
C LEU A 129 5.42 -7.27 4.50
N ASN A 130 4.75 -6.94 3.41
CA ASN A 130 4.52 -5.56 3.00
C ASN A 130 3.65 -4.80 4.00
N ALA A 131 2.52 -5.36 4.43
CA ALA A 131 1.62 -4.70 5.37
C ALA A 131 2.31 -4.46 6.72
N LEU A 132 3.10 -5.42 7.19
CA LEU A 132 3.87 -5.28 8.42
C LEU A 132 5.01 -4.27 8.28
N PHE A 133 5.80 -4.35 7.21
CA PHE A 133 6.89 -3.42 6.94
C PHE A 133 6.39 -1.98 6.87
N MET A 134 5.38 -1.72 6.04
CA MET A 134 4.81 -0.39 5.86
C MET A 134 4.10 0.10 7.12
N GLY A 135 3.35 -0.77 7.80
CA GLY A 135 2.70 -0.45 9.07
C GLY A 135 3.69 -0.09 10.18
N VAL A 136 4.75 -0.88 10.36
CA VAL A 136 5.82 -0.62 11.35
C VAL A 136 6.57 0.67 11.04
N LEU A 137 6.77 0.99 9.75
CA LEU A 137 7.41 2.22 9.33
C LEU A 137 6.50 3.44 9.56
N PHE A 138 5.30 3.44 8.99
CA PHE A 138 4.47 4.64 8.91
C PHE A 138 3.57 4.87 10.12
N VAL A 139 3.04 3.83 10.78
CA VAL A 139 2.15 4.03 11.93
C VAL A 139 2.85 4.87 13.02
N PRO A 140 4.09 4.56 13.46
CA PRO A 140 4.79 5.39 14.43
C PRO A 140 5.06 6.82 13.92
N LEU A 141 5.50 6.97 12.67
CA LEU A 141 5.78 8.28 12.07
C LEU A 141 4.54 9.17 12.05
N GLU A 142 3.39 8.63 11.63
CA GLU A 142 2.11 9.33 11.64
C GLU A 142 1.57 9.58 13.04
N ARG A 143 2.05 8.88 14.08
CA ARG A 143 1.70 9.21 15.47
C ARG A 143 2.58 10.33 16.03
N LEU A 144 3.87 10.32 15.71
CA LEU A 144 4.84 11.28 16.23
C LEU A 144 4.75 12.64 15.53
N PHE A 145 4.52 12.62 14.21
CA PHE A 145 4.57 13.79 13.34
C PHE A 145 3.22 14.08 12.68
N ALA A 146 2.11 13.74 13.33
CA ALA A 146 0.77 13.80 12.75
C ALA A 146 0.35 15.20 12.27
N ARG A 147 -0.23 15.30 11.07
CA ARG A 147 -1.00 16.47 10.62
C ARG A 147 -2.33 16.53 11.37
N ASN A 148 -3.11 15.45 11.31
CA ASN A 148 -4.32 15.28 12.09
C ASN A 148 -4.04 14.37 13.29
N LYS A 149 -3.94 14.95 14.50
CA LYS A 149 -3.61 14.22 15.74
C LYS A 149 -4.76 13.34 16.27
N ASP A 150 -5.98 13.60 15.82
CA ASP A 150 -7.18 12.89 16.24
C ASP A 150 -7.47 11.67 15.37
N GLN A 151 -6.93 11.63 14.14
CA GLN A 151 -7.04 10.48 13.24
C GLN A 151 -6.46 9.22 13.88
N THR A 152 -7.26 8.15 13.97
CA THR A 152 -6.87 6.85 14.52
C THR A 152 -6.12 6.00 13.49
N VAL A 153 -5.50 4.89 13.90
CA VAL A 153 -4.92 3.91 12.94
C VAL A 153 -6.04 3.22 12.17
N PHE A 154 -7.04 2.73 12.91
CA PHE A 154 -8.29 2.23 12.35
C PHE A 154 -9.26 3.41 12.24
N ARG A 155 -8.99 4.29 11.26
CA ARG A 155 -9.85 5.42 10.89
C ARG A 155 -10.98 4.97 9.97
N ASP A 156 -11.98 5.80 9.75
CA ASP A 156 -13.03 5.46 8.78
C ASP A 156 -12.44 5.03 7.42
N GLU A 157 -13.03 3.99 6.85
CA GLU A 157 -12.64 3.37 5.58
C GLU A 157 -11.28 2.62 5.55
N TRP A 158 -10.63 2.41 6.70
CA TRP A 158 -9.37 1.64 6.78
C TRP A 158 -9.50 0.21 6.23
N ARG A 159 -10.69 -0.38 6.35
CA ARG A 159 -10.96 -1.77 5.92
C ARG A 159 -10.99 -1.86 4.40
N GLU A 160 -11.58 -0.86 3.76
CA GLU A 160 -11.61 -0.69 2.32
C GLU A 160 -10.19 -0.55 1.78
N ASP A 161 -9.38 0.33 2.36
CA ASP A 161 -7.99 0.55 1.97
C ASP A 161 -7.14 -0.72 2.16
N LEU A 162 -7.29 -1.40 3.29
CA LEU A 162 -6.64 -2.69 3.55
C LEU A 162 -7.08 -3.78 2.57
N PHE A 163 -8.34 -3.78 2.15
CA PHE A 163 -8.83 -4.74 1.18
C PHE A 163 -8.24 -4.51 -0.22
N TYR A 164 -8.11 -3.25 -0.66
CA TYR A 164 -7.36 -2.95 -1.90
C TYR A 164 -5.89 -3.37 -1.79
N TYR A 165 -5.25 -3.10 -0.65
CA TYR A 165 -3.88 -3.51 -0.39
C TYR A 165 -3.72 -5.04 -0.45
N LEU A 166 -4.68 -5.78 0.12
CA LEU A 166 -4.74 -7.23 0.04
C LEU A 166 -4.89 -7.70 -1.41
N VAL A 167 -5.89 -7.21 -2.14
CA VAL A 167 -6.16 -7.65 -3.52
C VAL A 167 -4.97 -7.39 -4.43
N SER A 168 -4.38 -6.19 -4.37
CA SER A 168 -3.21 -5.84 -5.18
C SER A 168 -1.97 -6.67 -4.81
N SER A 169 -1.80 -7.05 -3.54
CA SER A 169 -0.70 -7.92 -3.12
C SER A 169 -0.92 -9.38 -3.52
N LEU A 170 -2.15 -9.90 -3.36
CA LEU A 170 -2.49 -11.26 -3.77
C LEU A 170 -2.30 -11.43 -5.29
N LEU A 171 -2.66 -10.42 -6.08
CA LEU A 171 -2.55 -10.45 -7.54
C LEU A 171 -1.18 -9.98 -8.06
N VAL A 172 -0.14 -9.95 -7.22
CA VAL A 172 1.20 -9.45 -7.59
C VAL A 172 1.77 -10.14 -8.84
N GLN A 173 1.56 -11.45 -9.02
CA GLN A 173 2.01 -12.17 -10.21
C GLN A 173 1.35 -11.65 -11.49
N ILE A 174 0.01 -11.57 -11.49
CA ILE A 174 -0.78 -11.11 -12.63
C ILE A 174 -0.47 -9.63 -12.93
N LEU A 175 -0.42 -8.80 -11.90
CA LEU A 175 -0.08 -7.38 -12.03
C LEU A 175 1.32 -7.20 -12.61
N THR A 176 2.32 -7.97 -12.15
CA THR A 176 3.70 -7.90 -12.67
C THR A 176 3.74 -8.34 -14.13
N TYR A 177 3.08 -9.45 -14.47
CA TYR A 177 3.00 -9.93 -15.85
C TYR A 177 2.39 -8.89 -16.79
N LEU A 178 1.24 -8.31 -16.43
CA LEU A 178 0.56 -7.29 -17.25
C LEU A 178 1.36 -5.98 -17.31
N THR A 179 2.00 -5.60 -16.20
CA THR A 179 2.87 -4.41 -16.12
C THR A 179 4.03 -4.51 -17.09
N LEU A 180 4.70 -5.67 -17.15
CA LEU A 180 5.90 -5.87 -17.97
C LEU A 180 5.61 -6.20 -19.44
N ALA A 181 4.36 -6.55 -19.79
CA ALA A 181 4.02 -6.96 -21.15
C ALA A 181 4.42 -5.94 -22.25
N PRO A 182 4.19 -4.62 -22.10
CA PRO A 182 4.64 -3.65 -23.10
C PRO A 182 6.16 -3.58 -23.23
N SER A 183 6.89 -3.57 -22.10
CA SER A 183 8.35 -3.57 -22.08
C SER A 183 8.93 -4.80 -22.77
N ASN A 184 8.36 -5.97 -22.50
CA ASN A 184 8.76 -7.24 -23.11
C ASN A 184 8.48 -7.25 -24.61
N PHE A 185 7.34 -6.73 -25.03
CA PHE A 185 7.01 -6.57 -26.44
C PHE A 185 8.03 -5.68 -27.15
N VAL A 186 8.35 -4.50 -26.60
CA VAL A 186 9.36 -3.60 -27.20
C VAL A 186 10.74 -4.25 -27.25
N ASN A 187 11.17 -4.92 -26.16
CA ASN A 187 12.45 -5.60 -26.10
C ASN A 187 12.56 -6.75 -27.11
N SER A 188 11.46 -7.45 -27.41
CA SER A 188 11.43 -8.52 -28.43
C SER A 188 11.71 -8.04 -29.86
N GLN A 189 11.55 -6.74 -30.13
CA GLN A 189 11.80 -6.16 -31.45
C GLN A 189 13.29 -5.83 -31.69
N GLY A 190 14.15 -5.89 -30.66
CA GLY A 190 15.61 -5.76 -30.79
C GLY A 190 16.15 -4.37 -31.19
N ALA A 191 15.30 -3.35 -31.30
CA ALA A 191 15.64 -2.09 -31.98
C ALA A 191 16.56 -1.11 -31.21
N LEU A 192 16.98 -1.39 -29.97
CA LEU A 192 17.63 -0.42 -29.07
C LEU A 192 19.03 -0.80 -28.57
N GLY A 193 19.71 -1.75 -29.23
CA GLY A 193 20.98 -2.31 -28.72
C GLY A 193 22.05 -1.27 -28.32
N SER A 194 22.34 -0.31 -29.19
CA SER A 194 23.35 0.73 -28.92
C SER A 194 22.92 1.70 -27.81
N VAL A 195 21.65 2.11 -27.79
CA VAL A 195 21.08 2.96 -26.74
C VAL A 195 21.16 2.24 -25.39
N ARG A 196 20.76 0.97 -25.33
CA ARG A 196 20.81 0.16 -24.11
C ARG A 196 22.22 0.00 -23.58
N ALA A 197 23.19 -0.28 -24.45
CA ALA A 197 24.59 -0.37 -24.05
C ALA A 197 25.12 0.95 -23.50
N TRP A 198 24.75 2.08 -24.12
CA TRP A 198 25.12 3.41 -23.65
C TRP A 198 24.51 3.72 -22.27
N VAL A 199 23.21 3.49 -22.08
CA VAL A 199 22.51 3.71 -20.80
C VAL A 199 23.12 2.84 -19.70
N HIS A 200 23.35 1.55 -19.97
CA HIS A 200 23.97 0.64 -19.02
C HIS A 200 25.39 1.09 -18.63
N GLY A 201 26.12 1.72 -19.55
CA GLY A 201 27.46 2.24 -19.30
C GLY A 201 27.51 3.53 -18.45
N LEU A 202 26.36 4.16 -18.16
CA LEU A 202 26.31 5.36 -17.33
C LEU A 202 26.65 5.03 -15.86
N PRO A 203 27.18 5.99 -15.08
CA PRO A 203 27.37 5.79 -13.65
C PRO A 203 26.05 5.41 -12.95
N TRP A 204 26.11 4.48 -12.00
CA TRP A 204 24.92 3.94 -11.33
C TRP A 204 23.98 5.02 -10.76
N LEU A 205 24.53 6.08 -10.14
CA LEU A 205 23.71 7.17 -9.60
C LEU A 205 22.98 7.96 -10.70
N VAL A 206 23.61 8.13 -11.86
CA VAL A 206 22.97 8.77 -13.03
C VAL A 206 21.83 7.89 -13.54
N GLN A 207 22.03 6.57 -13.58
CA GLN A 207 20.98 5.62 -13.95
C GLN A 207 19.80 5.70 -12.98
N LEU A 208 20.04 5.67 -11.67
CA LEU A 208 18.99 5.77 -10.66
C LEU A 208 18.18 7.07 -10.79
N LEU A 209 18.85 8.21 -10.91
CA LEU A 209 18.18 9.51 -11.07
C LEU A 209 17.42 9.61 -12.40
N ALA A 210 17.97 9.04 -13.48
CA ALA A 210 17.31 8.98 -14.78
C ALA A 210 16.06 8.10 -14.73
N VAL A 211 16.13 6.92 -14.10
CA VAL A 211 14.95 6.06 -13.87
C VAL A 211 13.89 6.85 -13.11
N MET A 212 14.24 7.44 -11.96
CA MET A 212 13.30 8.24 -11.16
C MET A 212 12.63 9.36 -11.96
N PHE A 213 13.39 10.10 -12.77
CA PHE A 213 12.86 11.21 -13.54
C PHE A 213 11.98 10.75 -14.69
N LEU A 214 12.40 9.74 -15.46
CA LEU A 214 11.66 9.25 -16.62
C LEU A 214 10.35 8.57 -16.22
N THR A 215 10.37 7.81 -15.12
CA THR A 215 9.17 7.19 -14.57
C THR A 215 8.21 8.25 -14.04
N ASP A 216 8.70 9.29 -13.35
CA ASP A 216 7.86 10.39 -12.85
C ASP A 216 7.30 11.25 -14.00
N LEU A 217 8.06 11.45 -15.07
CA LEU A 217 7.60 12.12 -16.29
C LEU A 217 6.47 11.34 -16.97
N ALA A 218 6.62 10.01 -17.11
CA ALA A 218 5.53 9.16 -17.61
C ALA A 218 4.33 9.19 -16.66
N GLN A 219 4.57 9.08 -15.35
CA GLN A 219 3.55 9.11 -14.31
C GLN A 219 2.76 10.42 -14.36
N TYR A 220 3.42 11.57 -14.49
CA TYR A 220 2.81 12.89 -14.60
C TYR A 220 1.76 12.94 -15.71
N TRP A 221 2.11 12.49 -16.92
CA TRP A 221 1.20 12.55 -18.07
C TRP A 221 0.04 11.56 -17.96
N VAL A 222 0.32 10.34 -17.49
CA VAL A 222 -0.71 9.33 -17.28
C VAL A 222 -1.69 9.78 -16.19
N HIS A 223 -1.15 10.29 -15.08
CA HIS A 223 -1.93 10.81 -13.96
C HIS A 223 -2.79 12.01 -14.38
N ARG A 224 -2.20 12.96 -15.12
CA ARG A 224 -2.96 14.07 -15.72
C ARG A 224 -4.04 13.58 -16.67
N ALA A 225 -3.79 12.54 -17.46
CA ALA A 225 -4.82 11.94 -18.33
C ALA A 225 -5.96 11.32 -17.52
N PHE A 226 -5.66 10.66 -16.39
CA PHE A 226 -6.67 10.15 -15.46
C PHE A 226 -7.56 11.25 -14.90
N HIS A 227 -7.04 12.44 -14.65
CA HIS A 227 -7.86 13.59 -14.22
C HIS A 227 -8.65 14.23 -15.36
N ARG A 228 -8.03 14.38 -16.53
CA ARG A 228 -8.57 15.22 -17.61
C ARG A 228 -9.50 14.49 -18.59
N ILE A 229 -9.41 13.16 -18.69
CA ILE A 229 -10.25 12.36 -19.57
C ILE A 229 -11.42 11.78 -18.74
N PRO A 230 -12.68 12.20 -18.96
CA PRO A 230 -13.80 11.83 -18.10
C PRO A 230 -14.01 10.33 -17.90
N TRP A 231 -13.68 9.51 -18.91
CA TRP A 231 -13.75 8.06 -18.80
C TRP A 231 -12.66 7.49 -17.88
N LEU A 232 -11.41 7.97 -18.00
CA LEU A 232 -10.32 7.57 -17.12
C LEU A 232 -10.55 8.06 -15.69
N TRP A 233 -11.10 9.27 -15.53
CA TRP A 233 -11.43 9.84 -14.22
C TRP A 233 -12.32 8.93 -13.40
N LYS A 234 -13.26 8.18 -14.00
CA LYS A 234 -14.10 7.29 -13.20
C LYS A 234 -13.31 6.21 -12.46
N PHE A 235 -12.17 5.76 -13.01
CA PHE A 235 -11.27 4.83 -12.35
C PHE A 235 -10.53 5.53 -11.21
N HIS A 236 -9.91 6.66 -11.53
CA HIS A 236 -9.09 7.42 -10.58
C HIS A 236 -9.89 8.12 -9.49
N ALA A 237 -11.18 8.36 -9.71
CA ALA A 237 -12.13 8.83 -8.71
C ALA A 237 -12.23 7.85 -7.52
N VAL A 238 -12.01 6.55 -7.75
CA VAL A 238 -11.95 5.57 -6.65
C VAL A 238 -10.80 5.92 -5.70
N HIS A 239 -9.64 6.30 -6.23
CA HIS A 239 -8.50 6.76 -5.46
C HIS A 239 -8.79 8.08 -4.74
N HIS A 240 -9.34 9.07 -5.45
CA HIS A 240 -9.74 10.34 -4.85
C HIS A 240 -10.93 10.26 -3.89
N SER A 241 -11.62 9.12 -3.79
CA SER A 241 -12.72 8.93 -2.82
C SER A 241 -12.25 8.89 -1.36
N ALA A 242 -10.94 8.72 -1.14
CA ALA A 242 -10.17 9.08 0.05
C ALA A 242 -10.76 10.21 0.91
N LYS A 243 -11.47 9.96 2.03
CA LYS A 243 -11.89 11.03 2.97
C LYS A 243 -10.87 11.33 4.06
N SER A 244 -9.83 10.53 4.16
CA SER A 244 -8.75 10.68 5.14
C SER A 244 -7.48 10.11 4.54
N MET A 245 -6.37 10.81 4.74
CA MET A 245 -5.07 10.46 4.19
C MET A 245 -4.20 9.83 5.27
N ASP A 246 -3.62 8.68 4.94
CA ASP A 246 -2.55 8.01 5.66
C ASP A 246 -1.77 7.12 4.70
N TRP A 247 -0.74 6.44 5.19
CA TRP A 247 0.16 5.61 4.40
C TRP A 247 -0.51 4.53 3.56
N ILE A 248 -1.72 4.07 3.95
CA ILE A 248 -2.46 3.03 3.23
C ILE A 248 -3.53 3.60 2.29
N ALA A 249 -3.90 4.88 2.42
CA ALA A 249 -4.88 5.54 1.55
C ALA A 249 -4.52 5.40 0.06
N GLY A 250 -3.22 5.49 -0.26
CA GLY A 250 -2.72 5.32 -1.63
C GLY A 250 -2.95 3.93 -2.24
N ALA A 251 -3.27 2.93 -1.44
CA ALA A 251 -3.59 1.58 -1.91
C ALA A 251 -4.96 1.50 -2.60
N ARG A 252 -5.88 2.41 -2.28
CA ARG A 252 -7.22 2.49 -2.86
C ARG A 252 -7.11 2.90 -4.32
N MET A 253 -6.91 1.94 -5.22
CA MET A 253 -6.82 2.17 -6.66
C MET A 253 -7.53 1.07 -7.41
N HIS A 254 -8.17 1.44 -8.53
CA HIS A 254 -8.84 0.46 -9.36
C HIS A 254 -7.81 -0.46 -10.05
N PHE A 255 -8.12 -1.76 -10.19
CA PHE A 255 -7.18 -2.74 -10.76
C PHE A 255 -6.67 -2.37 -12.16
N LEU A 256 -7.55 -1.88 -13.05
CA LEU A 256 -7.17 -1.39 -14.38
C LEU A 256 -6.28 -0.15 -14.36
N GLU A 257 -6.49 0.74 -13.38
CA GLU A 257 -5.66 1.92 -13.20
C GLU A 257 -4.25 1.51 -12.79
N ILE A 258 -4.11 0.55 -11.86
CA ILE A 258 -2.82 -0.02 -11.47
C ILE A 258 -2.07 -0.56 -12.70
N ILE A 259 -2.75 -1.33 -13.56
CA ILE A 259 -2.13 -1.88 -14.78
C ILE A 259 -1.66 -0.76 -15.70
N VAL A 260 -2.55 0.19 -16.07
CA VAL A 260 -2.21 1.26 -17.00
C VAL A 260 -1.06 2.12 -16.47
N LEU A 261 -1.16 2.56 -15.21
CA LEU A 261 -0.17 3.42 -14.58
C LEU A 261 1.19 2.70 -14.49
N ARG A 262 1.22 1.47 -13.98
CA ARG A 262 2.47 0.71 -13.84
C ARG A 262 3.06 0.31 -15.18
N SER A 263 2.26 -0.13 -16.15
CA SER A 263 2.76 -0.48 -17.48
C SER A 263 3.44 0.70 -18.17
N LEU A 264 2.80 1.87 -18.18
CA LEU A 264 3.33 3.05 -18.88
C LEU A 264 4.56 3.63 -18.18
N THR A 265 4.61 3.57 -16.85
CA THR A 265 5.77 4.05 -16.08
C THR A 265 6.92 3.06 -16.06
N ALA A 266 6.65 1.75 -16.09
CA ALA A 266 7.67 0.70 -16.15
C ALA A 266 8.32 0.61 -17.53
N THR A 267 7.60 0.95 -18.61
CA THR A 267 8.12 0.87 -19.99
C THR A 267 9.46 1.59 -20.18
N PRO A 268 9.61 2.90 -19.89
CA PRO A 268 10.90 3.57 -20.07
C PRO A 268 12.02 2.94 -19.23
N MET A 269 11.70 2.46 -18.03
CA MET A 269 12.67 1.84 -17.12
C MET A 269 13.20 0.49 -17.62
N PHE A 270 12.36 -0.37 -18.20
CA PHE A 270 12.79 -1.71 -18.65
C PHE A 270 13.26 -1.78 -20.11
N VAL A 271 12.95 -0.75 -20.90
CA VAL A 271 13.29 -0.70 -22.33
C VAL A 271 14.66 -0.05 -22.57
N LEU A 272 15.05 0.93 -21.76
CA LEU A 272 16.25 1.74 -21.99
C LEU A 272 17.57 1.08 -21.57
N GLY A 273 17.53 -0.08 -20.89
CA GLY A 273 18.75 -0.84 -20.56
C GLY A 273 19.48 -0.37 -19.31
N PHE A 274 18.75 0.19 -18.33
CA PHE A 274 19.32 0.48 -17.02
C PHE A 274 19.77 -0.80 -16.29
N ASP A 275 20.78 -0.65 -15.44
CA ASP A 275 21.27 -1.66 -14.52
C ASP A 275 20.14 -2.16 -13.62
N GLU A 276 20.06 -3.48 -13.46
CA GLU A 276 18.98 -4.11 -12.70
C GLU A 276 18.92 -3.63 -11.26
N SER A 277 20.07 -3.39 -10.63
CA SER A 277 20.13 -2.91 -9.24
C SER A 277 19.61 -1.48 -9.09
N ALA A 278 19.80 -0.62 -10.11
CA ALA A 278 19.24 0.73 -10.12
C ALA A 278 17.71 0.69 -10.25
N ILE A 279 17.19 -0.20 -11.10
CA ILE A 279 15.75 -0.46 -11.26
C ILE A 279 15.14 -0.96 -9.95
N GLN A 280 15.73 -1.99 -9.33
CA GLN A 280 15.25 -2.58 -8.08
C GLN A 280 15.29 -1.56 -6.93
N THR A 281 16.35 -0.73 -6.88
CA THR A 281 16.46 0.36 -5.90
C THR A 281 15.35 1.40 -6.10
N TYR A 282 15.08 1.80 -7.34
CA TYR A 282 13.97 2.71 -7.62
C TYR A 282 12.62 2.11 -7.24
N ILE A 283 12.36 0.83 -7.54
CA ILE A 283 11.11 0.14 -7.16
C ILE A 283 10.91 0.20 -5.64
N LEU A 284 11.96 -0.03 -4.84
CA LEU A 284 11.89 0.12 -3.39
C LEU A 284 11.63 1.57 -2.97
N ILE A 285 12.34 2.54 -3.58
CA ILE A 285 12.16 3.96 -3.31
C ILE A 285 10.71 4.37 -3.57
N VAL A 286 10.18 4.15 -4.77
CA VAL A 286 8.81 4.57 -5.14
C VAL A 286 7.76 3.86 -4.29
N TYR A 287 8.00 2.61 -3.90
CA TYR A 287 7.10 1.86 -3.03
C TYR A 287 6.94 2.53 -1.65
N VAL A 288 8.06 2.89 -1.01
CA VAL A 288 8.03 3.62 0.27
C VAL A 288 7.55 5.07 0.08
N TYR A 289 8.02 5.72 -0.99
CA TYR A 289 7.74 7.12 -1.27
C TYR A 289 6.26 7.37 -1.56
N SER A 290 5.61 6.47 -2.29
CA SER A 290 4.17 6.54 -2.56
C SER A 290 3.36 6.54 -1.27
N SER A 291 3.68 5.69 -0.27
CA SER A 291 3.00 5.75 1.03
C SER A 291 3.38 7.00 1.84
N PHE A 292 4.63 7.46 1.73
CA PHE A 292 5.08 8.67 2.40
C PHE A 292 4.27 9.90 1.97
N ILE A 293 4.05 10.11 0.68
CA ILE A 293 3.33 11.29 0.20
C ILE A 293 1.82 11.28 0.53
N HIS A 294 1.24 10.11 0.82
CA HIS A 294 -0.14 10.00 1.31
C HIS A 294 -0.24 10.03 2.84
N SER A 295 0.89 9.93 3.54
CA SER A 295 0.90 9.75 4.99
C SER A 295 0.33 10.95 5.73
N ASN A 296 -0.23 10.70 6.91
CA ASN A 296 -0.70 11.77 7.81
C ASN A 296 0.47 12.52 8.48
N ILE A 297 1.65 12.62 7.87
CA ILE A 297 2.81 13.34 8.39
C ILE A 297 2.64 14.83 8.06
N GLY A 298 2.53 15.67 9.10
CA GLY A 298 2.29 17.11 9.02
C GLY A 298 3.55 17.99 9.08
N THR A 299 4.73 17.40 9.18
CA THR A 299 6.00 18.13 9.23
C THR A 299 6.29 18.83 7.91
N SER A 300 6.74 20.09 7.97
CA SER A 300 7.27 20.80 6.80
C SER A 300 8.69 20.35 6.51
N PHE A 301 8.99 20.09 5.24
CA PHE A 301 10.35 19.72 4.79
C PHE A 301 11.13 20.91 4.21
N GLY A 302 10.60 22.13 4.36
CA GLY A 302 11.30 23.36 3.99
C GLY A 302 11.75 23.36 2.52
N PRO A 303 13.03 23.67 2.22
CA PRO A 303 13.55 23.72 0.85
C PRO A 303 13.43 22.41 0.07
N VAL A 304 13.39 21.25 0.75
CA VAL A 304 13.26 19.94 0.09
C VAL A 304 11.96 19.84 -0.69
N GLU A 305 10.87 20.49 -0.22
CA GLU A 305 9.58 20.54 -0.92
C GLU A 305 9.65 21.23 -2.29
N LYS A 306 10.75 21.95 -2.58
CA LYS A 306 10.97 22.55 -3.90
C LYS A 306 11.41 21.51 -4.92
N VAL A 307 12.07 20.45 -4.50
CA VAL A 307 12.68 19.43 -5.38
C VAL A 307 11.92 18.12 -5.30
N LEU A 308 11.38 17.77 -4.13
CA LEU A 308 10.72 16.52 -3.85
C LEU A 308 9.29 16.75 -3.35
N VAL A 309 8.36 15.93 -3.83
CA VAL A 309 6.94 15.95 -3.42
C VAL A 309 6.83 15.59 -1.94
N SER A 310 6.25 16.47 -1.14
CA SER A 310 5.98 16.20 0.29
C SER A 310 4.56 15.69 0.53
N PRO A 311 4.23 15.18 1.73
CA PRO A 311 2.86 14.81 2.06
C PRO A 311 1.89 15.97 1.82
N ARG A 312 2.26 17.18 2.26
CA ARG A 312 1.45 18.38 2.03
C ARG A 312 1.17 18.65 0.55
N TYR A 313 2.13 18.39 -0.32
CA TYR A 313 1.99 18.60 -1.76
C TYR A 313 0.93 17.66 -2.36
N HIS A 314 1.02 16.38 -2.01
CA HIS A 314 0.11 15.37 -2.53
C HIS A 314 -1.25 15.42 -1.83
N HIS A 315 -1.33 15.88 -0.59
CA HIS A 315 -2.61 16.19 0.05
C HIS A 315 -3.36 17.28 -0.71
N TRP A 316 -2.68 18.33 -1.21
CA TRP A 316 -3.30 19.32 -2.09
C TRP A 316 -3.84 18.72 -3.39
N HIS A 317 -3.21 17.68 -3.92
CA HIS A 317 -3.74 16.94 -5.07
C HIS A 317 -5.07 16.22 -4.73
N HIS A 318 -5.20 15.68 -3.52
CA HIS A 318 -6.43 15.06 -3.01
C HIS A 318 -7.44 16.04 -2.42
N GLY A 319 -7.13 17.34 -2.41
CA GLY A 319 -7.96 18.36 -1.77
C GLY A 319 -9.33 18.49 -2.44
N LEU A 320 -10.33 18.84 -1.64
CA LEU A 320 -11.70 19.03 -2.11
C LEU A 320 -11.96 20.45 -2.62
N GLU A 321 -11.04 21.38 -2.37
CA GLU A 321 -11.14 22.77 -2.74
C GLU A 321 -11.10 22.96 -4.25
N LYS A 322 -11.75 24.02 -4.75
CA LYS A 322 -11.70 24.37 -6.18
C LYS A 322 -10.26 24.57 -6.69
N GLU A 323 -9.37 25.07 -5.85
CA GLU A 323 -7.95 25.28 -6.15
C GLU A 323 -7.09 24.00 -6.09
N ALA A 324 -7.66 22.92 -5.55
CA ALA A 324 -7.05 21.58 -5.48
C ALA A 324 -7.42 20.68 -6.67
N ILE A 325 -8.30 21.14 -7.57
CA ILE A 325 -8.73 20.37 -8.74
C ILE A 325 -7.67 20.47 -9.85
N ASP A 326 -7.31 19.33 -10.45
CA ASP A 326 -6.40 19.23 -11.60
C ASP A 326 -5.00 19.84 -11.37
N VAL A 327 -4.44 19.69 -10.17
CA VAL A 327 -3.10 20.18 -9.80
C VAL A 327 -2.22 19.07 -9.22
N ASN A 328 -0.91 19.27 -9.20
CA ASN A 328 0.07 18.43 -8.49
C ASN A 328 0.08 16.95 -8.93
N PHE A 329 0.28 16.68 -10.22
CA PHE A 329 0.29 15.33 -10.78
C PHE A 329 1.61 14.57 -10.58
N ALA A 330 2.71 15.28 -10.35
CA ALA A 330 4.02 14.66 -10.13
C ALA A 330 4.04 13.89 -8.81
N ILE A 331 4.80 12.79 -8.78
CA ILE A 331 4.88 11.92 -7.61
C ILE A 331 6.24 12.04 -6.94
N HIS A 332 7.29 12.38 -7.68
CA HIS A 332 8.62 12.64 -7.13
C HIS A 332 9.00 14.10 -7.22
N PHE A 333 8.90 14.72 -8.40
CA PHE A 333 9.50 16.01 -8.69
C PHE A 333 8.44 17.08 -9.00
N PRO A 334 8.17 18.03 -8.08
CA PRO A 334 7.28 19.17 -8.34
C PRO A 334 7.71 20.03 -9.54
N LEU A 335 8.95 19.84 -10.02
CA LEU A 335 9.44 20.40 -11.28
C LEU A 335 8.47 20.17 -12.44
N LEU A 336 7.93 18.96 -12.60
CA LEU A 336 7.05 18.64 -13.73
C LEU A 336 5.78 19.49 -13.70
N ASP A 337 5.16 19.62 -12.53
CA ASP A 337 3.99 20.48 -12.35
C ASP A 337 4.31 21.96 -12.58
N ARG A 338 5.52 22.44 -12.24
CA ARG A 338 5.93 23.82 -12.55
C ARG A 338 6.15 24.02 -14.05
N LEU A 339 6.79 23.07 -14.71
CA LEU A 339 7.05 23.11 -16.16
C LEU A 339 5.75 23.10 -16.96
N PHE A 340 4.75 22.34 -16.51
CA PHE A 340 3.50 22.14 -17.24
C PHE A 340 2.30 22.90 -16.66
N GLY A 341 2.55 23.84 -15.73
CA GLY A 341 1.57 24.81 -15.25
C GLY A 341 0.48 24.24 -14.32
N THR A 342 0.78 23.18 -13.57
CA THR A 342 -0.16 22.47 -12.68
C THR A 342 0.28 22.48 -11.20
N HIS A 343 1.31 23.27 -10.86
CA HIS A 343 1.83 23.36 -9.50
C HIS A 343 0.94 24.21 -8.59
N HIS A 344 0.52 23.65 -7.46
CA HIS A 344 -0.26 24.34 -6.44
C HIS A 344 0.23 23.99 -5.04
N MET A 345 0.82 24.94 -4.32
CA MET A 345 1.35 24.72 -2.98
C MET A 345 1.31 26.00 -2.14
N PRO A 346 0.13 26.44 -1.68
CA PRO A 346 -0.01 27.66 -0.90
C PRO A 346 0.80 27.58 0.41
N GLU A 347 1.45 28.67 0.78
CA GLU A 347 2.31 28.72 1.97
C GLU A 347 1.52 28.50 3.26
N GLY A 348 2.06 27.68 4.17
CA GLY A 348 1.49 27.42 5.50
C GLY A 348 0.14 26.71 5.52
N ARG A 349 -0.43 26.39 4.35
CA ARG A 349 -1.78 25.84 4.24
C ARG A 349 -1.78 24.37 3.80
N TRP A 350 -2.83 23.70 4.24
CA TRP A 350 -3.22 22.35 3.87
C TRP A 350 -4.66 22.40 3.35
N PRO A 351 -5.10 21.41 2.55
CA PRO A 351 -6.53 21.24 2.27
C PRO A 351 -7.31 21.04 3.57
N ASN A 352 -8.54 21.52 3.59
CA ASN A 352 -9.50 21.41 4.68
C ASN A 352 -10.18 20.03 4.74
N GLY A 353 -10.14 19.28 3.63
CA GLY A 353 -10.65 17.93 3.56
C GLY A 353 -10.31 17.24 2.24
N TYR A 354 -10.78 16.00 2.12
CA TYR A 354 -10.52 15.11 0.99
C TYR A 354 -11.82 14.44 0.54
N GLY A 355 -11.79 13.84 -0.65
CA GLY A 355 -12.93 13.17 -1.25
C GLY A 355 -13.41 13.88 -2.51
N ILE A 356 -14.56 13.44 -3.03
CA ILE A 356 -15.14 13.97 -4.26
C ILE A 356 -16.49 14.64 -3.95
N HIS A 357 -16.64 15.89 -4.35
CA HIS A 357 -17.91 16.62 -4.27
C HIS A 357 -18.86 16.29 -5.43
N GLY A 358 -20.17 16.34 -5.17
CA GLY A 358 -21.23 16.24 -6.19
C GLY A 358 -21.63 14.81 -6.57
N HIS A 359 -20.68 13.97 -6.97
CA HIS A 359 -20.94 12.58 -7.39
C HIS A 359 -20.05 11.59 -6.62
N PRO A 360 -20.34 11.34 -5.32
CA PRO A 360 -19.48 10.53 -4.49
C PRO A 360 -19.42 9.09 -5.02
N VAL A 361 -18.20 8.57 -5.10
CA VAL A 361 -17.97 7.14 -5.34
C VAL A 361 -18.60 6.35 -4.17
N PRO A 362 -19.39 5.30 -4.44
CA PRO A 362 -20.05 4.53 -3.39
C PRO A 362 -19.04 3.81 -2.48
N ASN A 363 -19.43 3.54 -1.24
CA ASN A 363 -18.60 2.78 -0.30
C ASN A 363 -18.61 1.28 -0.61
N GLY A 364 -17.48 0.64 -0.32
CA GLY A 364 -17.30 -0.81 -0.44
C GLY A 364 -16.69 -1.23 -1.77
N TYR A 365 -15.72 -2.15 -1.69
CA TYR A 365 -14.88 -2.57 -2.81
C TYR A 365 -15.65 -2.90 -4.09
N TRP A 366 -16.69 -3.74 -4.02
CA TRP A 366 -17.43 -4.15 -5.23
C TRP A 366 -18.19 -3.01 -5.90
N GLN A 367 -18.71 -2.07 -5.11
CA GLN A 367 -19.41 -0.91 -5.67
C GLN A 367 -18.42 0.03 -6.36
N GLN A 368 -17.24 0.22 -5.76
CA GLN A 368 -16.14 1.00 -6.31
C GLN A 368 -15.51 0.35 -7.54
N PHE A 369 -15.34 -0.97 -7.54
CA PHE A 369 -14.83 -1.73 -8.68
C PHE A 369 -15.76 -1.61 -9.89
N LEU A 370 -17.08 -1.64 -9.66
CA LEU A 370 -18.06 -1.48 -10.74
C LEU A 370 -18.32 -0.02 -11.12
N TYR A 371 -17.91 0.94 -10.29
CA TYR A 371 -18.20 2.38 -10.48
C TYR A 371 -17.79 2.92 -11.86
N PRO A 372 -16.59 2.62 -12.40
CA PRO A 372 -16.16 3.15 -13.69
C PRO A 372 -17.04 2.71 -14.88
N PHE A 373 -17.69 1.55 -14.74
CA PHE A 373 -18.49 0.93 -15.79
C PHE A 373 -19.98 1.31 -15.71
N ARG A 374 -20.41 1.94 -14.62
CA ARG A 374 -21.79 2.42 -14.49
C ARG A 374 -22.01 3.60 -15.44
N ARG A 375 -23.17 3.58 -16.11
CA ARG A 375 -23.66 4.75 -16.84
C ARG A 375 -23.94 5.84 -15.81
N GLY A 376 -23.36 7.02 -16.06
CA GLY A 376 -23.60 8.22 -15.26
C GLY A 376 -24.95 8.82 -15.57
#